data_AF-A0A2V5P3J0-F1
#
_entry.id   AF-A0A2V5P3J0-F1
#
_cell.length_a   1.000
_cell.length_b   1.000
_cell.length_c   1.000
_cell.angle_alpha   90.00
_cell.angle_beta   90.00
_cell.angle_gamma   90.00
#
_symmetry.space_group_name_H-M   'P 1'
#
loop_
_entity.id
_entity.type
_entity.pdbx_description
1 polymer ?
#
loop_
_entity_poly.entity_id
_entity_poly.type
_entity_poly.pdbx_seq_one_letter_code
_entity_poly.pdbx_strand_id
1 'polypeptide(L)' 'PATLARDLNVLCAGSVFELKNVTPLDMFPQTQHVECVADLRLTQAGGLPTREGEAPAEP' A
#
# COMPACT_ATOMS: atom_id res chain seq x y z
N PRO A 1 13.79 4.55 -2.84
CA PRO A 1 14.20 5.10 -1.52
C PRO A 1 14.31 4.00 -0.46
N ALA A 2 15.29 4.06 0.44
CA ALA A 2 15.56 2.99 1.43
C ALA A 2 14.48 2.86 2.50
N THR A 3 13.89 3.98 2.93
CA THR A 3 12.76 4.01 3.88
C THR A 3 11.51 3.37 3.26
N LEU A 4 11.17 3.74 2.03
CA LEU A 4 10.06 3.12 1.29
C LEU A 4 10.23 1.60 1.17
N ALA A 5 11.43 1.11 0.84
CA ALA A 5 11.68 -0.33 0.73
C ALA A 5 11.49 -1.07 2.08
N ARG A 6 11.90 -0.47 3.20
CA ARG A 6 11.66 -1.01 4.54
C ARG A 6 10.18 -1.11 4.85
N ASP A 7 9.41 -0.06 4.56
CA ASP A 7 7.98 -0.01 4.85
C ASP A 7 7.21 -1.00 3.97
N LEU A 8 7.56 -1.09 2.68
CA LEU A 8 7.00 -2.08 1.75
C LEU A 8 7.25 -3.51 2.22
N ASN A 9 8.45 -3.81 2.73
CA ASN A 9 8.73 -5.13 3.30
C ASN A 9 7.83 -5.43 4.51
N VAL A 10 7.59 -4.48 5.40
CA VAL A 10 6.69 -4.67 6.54
C VAL A 10 5.24 -4.89 6.09
N LEU A 11 4.76 -4.10 5.12
CA LEU A 11 3.39 -4.21 4.59
C LEU A 11 3.17 -5.54 3.83
N CYS A 12 4.20 -6.04 3.15
CA CYS A 12 4.12 -7.29 2.39
C CYS A 12 4.46 -8.53 3.24
N ALA A 13 5.11 -8.40 4.41
CA ALA A 13 5.59 -9.52 5.22
C ALA A 13 4.51 -10.53 5.64
N GLY A 14 3.25 -10.08 5.79
CA GLY A 14 2.11 -10.93 6.14
C GLY A 14 1.29 -11.42 4.94
N SER A 15 1.75 -11.19 3.70
CA SER A 15 0.94 -11.36 2.48
C SER A 15 -0.41 -10.63 2.52
N VAL A 16 -0.58 -9.63 3.39
CA VAL A 16 -1.80 -8.82 3.51
C VAL A 16 -1.90 -7.85 2.34
N PHE A 17 -0.76 -7.28 1.95
CA PHE A 17 -0.64 -6.44 0.78
C PHE A 17 0.35 -7.03 -0.22
N GLU A 18 0.01 -6.89 -1.49
CA GLU A 18 0.84 -7.22 -2.62
C GLU A 18 1.25 -5.91 -3.31
N LEU A 19 2.56 -5.72 -3.45
CA LEU A 19 3.11 -4.60 -4.21
C LEU A 19 2.94 -4.86 -5.72
N LYS A 20 2.13 -4.04 -6.39
CA LYS A 20 1.89 -4.16 -7.84
C LYS A 20 2.87 -3.38 -8.67
N ASN A 21 3.18 -2.15 -8.27
CA ASN A 21 4.09 -1.29 -9.01
C ASN A 21 4.71 -0.22 -8.11
N VAL A 22 5.89 0.26 -8.51
CA VAL A 22 6.52 1.45 -7.93
C VAL A 22 6.94 2.37 -9.06
N THR A 23 6.40 3.57 -9.09
CA THR A 23 6.74 4.59 -10.09
C THR A 23 7.56 5.69 -9.44
N PRO A 24 8.81 5.93 -9.88
CA PRO A 24 9.57 7.10 -9.46
C PRO A 24 9.03 8.37 -10.13
N LEU A 25 8.97 9.47 -9.38
CA LEU A 25 8.61 10.81 -9.85
C LEU A 25 9.74 11.78 -9.54
N ASP A 26 10.12 12.56 -10.55
CA ASP A 26 11.03 13.70 -10.39
C ASP A 26 10.19 14.98 -10.23
N MET A 27 9.93 15.34 -8.98
CA MET A 27 9.21 16.56 -8.63
C MET A 27 10.15 17.77 -8.49
N PHE A 28 11.47 17.54 -8.49
CA PHE A 28 12.48 18.56 -8.24
C PHE A 28 13.67 18.38 -9.18
N PRO A 29 13.54 18.82 -10.45
CA PRO A 29 14.60 18.71 -11.44
C PRO A 29 15.88 19.36 -10.93
N GLN A 30 17.02 18.72 -11.18
CA GLN A 30 18.37 19.13 -10.73
C GLN A 30 18.66 18.94 -9.24
N THR A 31 17.81 18.21 -8.51
CA THR A 31 18.11 17.76 -7.14
C THR A 31 18.39 16.27 -7.10
N GLN A 32 18.97 15.79 -6.00
CA GLN A 32 19.13 14.35 -5.76
C GLN A 32 17.85 13.69 -5.22
N HIS A 33 16.77 14.45 -5.02
CA HIS A 33 15.54 13.93 -4.41
C HIS A 33 14.72 13.20 -5.48
N VAL A 34 14.33 11.98 -5.16
CA VAL A 34 13.45 11.16 -6.00
C VAL A 34 12.26 10.74 -5.16
N GLU A 35 11.09 11.21 -5.54
CA GLU A 35 9.83 10.78 -4.95
C GLU A 35 9.37 9.48 -5.62
N CYS A 36 8.59 8.67 -4.91
CA CYS A 36 8.13 7.39 -5.43
C CYS A 36 6.70 7.12 -4.98
N VAL A 37 5.86 6.66 -5.90
CA VAL A 37 4.50 6.18 -5.61
C VAL A 37 4.49 4.66 -5.71
N ALA A 38 4.04 3.99 -4.65
CA ALA A 38 3.87 2.53 -4.62
C ALA A 38 2.38 2.17 -4.66
N ASP A 39 1.98 1.32 -5.61
CA ASP A 39 0.64 0.75 -5.68
C ASP A 39 0.61 -0.58 -4.94
N LEU A 40 -0.13 -0.63 -3.84
CA LEU A 40 -0.33 -1.80 -3.00
C LEU A 40 -1.78 -2.27 -3.11
N ARG A 41 -1.98 -3.57 -3.27
CA ARG A 41 -3.30 -4.19 -3.31
C ARG A 41 -3.47 -5.14 -2.15
N LEU A 42 -4.65 -5.15 -1.56
CA LEU A 42 -5.00 -6.16 -0.55
C LEU A 42 -5.02 -7.54 -1.20
N THR A 43 -4.26 -8.47 -0.65
CA THR A 43 -4.28 -9.86 -1.10
C THR A 43 -5.55 -10.51 -0.57
N GLN A 44 -6.36 -11.09 -1.46
CA GLN A 44 -7.59 -11.81 -1.11
C GLN A 44 -7.36 -13.12 -0.31
N ALA A 45 -6.12 -13.43 0.10
CA ALA A 45 -5.76 -14.67 0.80
C ALA A 45 -6.01 -14.64 2.32
N GLY A 46 -6.41 -13.49 2.89
CA GLY A 46 -6.95 -13.41 4.24
C GLY A 46 -8.28 -12.68 4.17
N GLY A 47 -9.38 -13.38 4.45
CA GLY A 47 -10.69 -12.75 4.60
C GLY A 47 -10.54 -11.47 5.42
N LEU A 48 -11.14 -10.38 4.95
CA LEU A 48 -11.24 -9.18 5.78
C LEU A 48 -11.76 -9.62 7.16
N PRO A 49 -11.26 -9.08 8.28
CA PRO A 49 -12.09 -9.04 9.47
C PRO A 49 -13.34 -8.26 9.05
N THR A 50 -14.43 -8.98 8.82
CA THR A 50 -15.74 -8.42 8.55
C THR A 50 -15.95 -7.38 9.65
N ARG A 51 -16.17 -6.12 9.28
CA ARG A 51 -16.66 -5.14 10.23
C ARG A 51 -18.07 -5.57 10.61
N GLU A 52 -18.20 -6.45 11.60
CA GLU A 52 -19.46 -6.69 12.29
C GLU A 52 -19.86 -5.36 12.92
N GLY A 53 -20.82 -4.65 12.32
CA GLY A 53 -21.33 -3.42 12.92
C GLY A 53 -22.00 -2.39 12.02
N GLU A 54 -22.05 -2.55 10.70
CA GLU A 54 -22.89 -1.67 9.89
C GLU A 54 -24.19 -2.38 9.51
N ALA A 55 -25.12 -2.35 10.47
CA ALA A 55 -26.50 -2.74 10.22
C ALA A 55 -27.07 -1.83 9.12
N PRO A 56 -27.66 -2.38 8.04
CA PRO A 56 -28.40 -1.56 7.11
C PRO A 56 -29.62 -1.00 7.86
N ALA A 57 -29.77 0.33 7.85
CA ALA A 57 -30.98 0.99 8.26
C ALA A 57 -32.14 0.42 7.42
N GLU A 58 -33.04 -0.30 8.10
CA GLU A 58 -34.27 -0.87 7.54
C GLU A 58 -35.31 0.24 7.22
N PRO A 59 -36.33 -0.06 6.39
CA PRO A 59 -36.84 0.79 5.31
C PRO A 59 -37.71 2.00 5.70
#